data_AF-A0A166IIT7-F1
#
_entry.id   AF-A0A166IIT7-F1
#
_cell.length_a   1.000
_cell.length_b   1.000
_cell.length_c   1.000
_cell.angle_alpha   90.00
_cell.angle_beta   90.00
_cell.angle_gamma   90.00
#
_symmetry.space_group_name_H-M   'P 1'
#
loop_
_entity.id
_entity.type
_entity.pdbx_description
1 polymer ?
#
loop_
_entity_poly.entity_id
_entity_poly.type
_entity_poly.pdbx_seq_one_letter_code
_entity_poly.pdbx_strand_id
1 'polypeptide(L)'
;MSAKTVALAGNAFITTAPAGASEAIDNPDGLANWNNANTISSTYFRMASAGSVTVGLNAYLAGSNHSSIRVTINGTAFMVQLAGTTAKTYPVGTVNVTAPGYVKVDMQGLTKDGGSFGGVSGLSVTTTSALDYANDPENYYWSRRGPSVHMGYTVPANSEYFYNEVTVPAGQDVVGSYFMVAGFSAGYSGIQVTETDRRVLFSVWDADDGQKTTLVSKGAGVVTNPFGGEGTGGQAYLVFNWVAGSTYKFITRIRPDGSGSTLYSAWFFAPESNSWRYLATWKRPSTSTYQSGVYSFLENFIDTRGYTSRRVQYGNQWVRNVNGTWSELTAGHFTGDATATNAQRKDYAGGLENGRFYLRNGGFFADYVPLNQNFNRPATGQQPTVNVDTLPTQ
;
A
#
# COMPACT_ATOMS: atom_id res chain seq x y z
N MET A 1 19.41 -29.96 -5.63
CA MET A 1 19.03 -28.68 -5.00
C MET A 1 17.94 -28.96 -3.99
N SER A 2 17.97 -28.35 -2.80
CA SER A 2 16.91 -28.52 -1.81
C SER A 2 15.69 -27.69 -2.17
N ALA A 3 14.50 -28.21 -1.92
CA ALA A 3 13.27 -27.46 -2.07
C ALA A 3 13.17 -26.36 -1.01
N LYS A 4 12.60 -25.22 -1.39
CA LYS A 4 12.22 -24.12 -0.49
C LYS A 4 10.72 -24.17 -0.25
N THR A 5 10.30 -23.93 0.99
CA THR A 5 8.88 -23.82 1.33
C THR A 5 8.45 -22.37 1.19
N VAL A 6 7.52 -22.10 0.28
CA VAL A 6 6.81 -20.82 0.18
C VAL A 6 5.47 -20.99 0.90
N ALA A 7 5.39 -20.48 2.13
CA ALA A 7 4.19 -20.64 2.96
C ALA A 7 3.02 -19.80 2.40
N LEU A 8 1.85 -20.41 2.25
CA LEU A 8 0.65 -19.71 1.77
C LEU A 8 0.23 -18.59 2.72
N ALA A 9 0.42 -18.79 4.03
CA ALA A 9 0.08 -17.81 5.08
C ALA A 9 0.67 -16.40 4.84
N GLY A 10 1.83 -16.29 4.18
CA GLY A 10 2.47 -15.02 3.85
C GLY A 10 2.39 -14.62 2.37
N ASN A 11 2.07 -15.57 1.48
CA ASN A 11 2.30 -15.41 0.04
C ASN A 11 1.05 -15.66 -0.82
N ALA A 12 -0.09 -15.98 -0.21
CA ALA A 12 -1.32 -16.33 -0.91
C ALA A 12 -2.49 -15.40 -0.63
N PHE A 13 -3.43 -15.40 -1.57
CA PHE A 13 -4.63 -14.58 -1.54
C PHE A 13 -5.79 -15.33 -2.18
N ILE A 14 -7.00 -15.13 -1.66
CA ILE A 14 -8.21 -15.50 -2.37
C ILE A 14 -8.43 -14.43 -3.44
N THR A 15 -8.21 -14.79 -4.71
CA THR A 15 -8.25 -13.86 -5.86
C THR A 15 -9.54 -13.96 -6.65
N THR A 16 -10.31 -15.02 -6.44
CA THR A 16 -11.68 -15.17 -6.94
C THR A 16 -12.46 -15.98 -5.93
N ALA A 17 -13.65 -15.51 -5.56
CA ALA A 17 -14.57 -16.23 -4.70
C ALA A 17 -16.00 -15.80 -4.99
N PRO A 18 -16.99 -16.70 -4.97
CA PRO A 18 -18.40 -16.32 -4.99
C PRO A 18 -18.79 -15.58 -3.71
N ALA A 19 -19.93 -14.87 -3.73
CA ALA A 19 -20.46 -14.22 -2.54
C ALA A 19 -20.74 -15.28 -1.44
N GLY A 20 -20.32 -14.97 -0.20
CA GLY A 20 -20.52 -15.85 0.95
C GLY A 20 -19.55 -17.03 1.05
N ALA A 21 -18.52 -17.09 0.20
CA ALA A 21 -17.49 -18.12 0.30
C ALA A 21 -16.72 -18.00 1.63
N SER A 22 -16.40 -19.14 2.24
CA SER A 22 -15.76 -19.22 3.57
C SER A 22 -14.24 -19.39 3.51
N GLU A 23 -13.67 -19.51 2.32
CA GLU A 23 -12.24 -19.71 2.15
C GLU A 23 -11.41 -18.56 2.69
N ALA A 24 -10.32 -18.91 3.35
CA ALA A 24 -9.39 -17.97 3.95
C ALA A 24 -7.95 -18.41 3.73
N ILE A 25 -7.04 -17.46 3.92
CA ILE A 25 -5.61 -17.73 4.05
C ILE A 25 -5.26 -17.43 5.51
N ASP A 26 -5.08 -18.48 6.28
CA ASP A 26 -4.83 -18.44 7.72
C ASP A 26 -3.34 -18.54 8.02
N ASN A 27 -2.91 -17.98 9.16
CA ASN A 27 -1.55 -18.12 9.68
C ASN A 27 -1.60 -19.07 10.90
N PRO A 28 -0.89 -20.21 10.90
CA PRO A 28 0.12 -20.65 9.93
C PRO A 28 -0.39 -21.59 8.82
N ASP A 29 -1.67 -21.98 8.86
CA ASP A 29 -2.18 -23.14 8.11
C ASP A 29 -2.34 -22.94 6.59
N GLY A 30 -2.28 -21.70 6.10
CA GLY A 30 -2.40 -21.38 4.68
C GLY A 30 -3.85 -21.43 4.19
N LEU A 31 -4.10 -22.03 3.02
CA LEU A 31 -5.45 -22.11 2.46
C LEU A 31 -6.32 -23.07 3.30
N ALA A 32 -7.36 -22.50 3.90
CA ALA A 32 -8.30 -23.18 4.78
C ALA A 32 -9.75 -23.02 4.31
N ASN A 33 -10.66 -23.81 4.89
CA ASN A 33 -12.10 -23.82 4.59
C ASN A 33 -12.44 -24.00 3.11
N TRP A 34 -11.55 -24.64 2.35
CA TRP A 34 -11.65 -24.75 0.89
C TRP A 34 -12.70 -25.76 0.46
N ASN A 35 -13.89 -25.26 0.11
CA ASN A 35 -15.04 -26.11 -0.21
C ASN A 35 -15.77 -25.72 -1.50
N ASN A 36 -15.44 -24.58 -2.10
CA ASN A 36 -16.07 -24.05 -3.30
C ASN A 36 -15.17 -24.17 -4.54
N ALA A 37 -15.66 -24.84 -5.58
CA ALA A 37 -14.92 -25.05 -6.84
C ALA A 37 -14.72 -23.75 -7.64
N ASN A 38 -15.50 -22.71 -7.36
CA ASN A 38 -15.37 -21.40 -7.99
C ASN A 38 -14.36 -20.49 -7.26
N THR A 39 -13.84 -20.91 -6.10
CA THR A 39 -12.80 -20.18 -5.39
C THR A 39 -11.43 -20.47 -6.01
N ILE A 40 -10.68 -19.40 -6.30
CA ILE A 40 -9.28 -19.44 -6.74
C ILE A 40 -8.42 -18.80 -5.67
N SER A 41 -7.44 -19.56 -5.18
CA SER A 41 -6.34 -19.06 -4.36
C SER A 41 -5.09 -18.91 -5.22
N SER A 42 -4.43 -17.75 -5.14
CA SER A 42 -3.20 -17.47 -5.88
C SER A 42 -2.05 -17.26 -4.90
N THR A 43 -0.96 -18.02 -5.09
CA THR A 43 0.29 -17.88 -4.33
C THR A 43 1.39 -17.34 -5.22
N TYR A 44 2.23 -16.46 -4.68
CA TYR A 44 3.26 -15.75 -5.43
C TYR A 44 4.65 -15.95 -4.82
N PHE A 45 5.66 -16.13 -5.67
CA PHE A 45 7.07 -16.05 -5.29
C PHE A 45 7.86 -15.50 -6.48
N ARG A 46 8.99 -14.83 -6.24
CA ARG A 46 9.78 -14.22 -7.30
C ARG A 46 11.03 -15.04 -7.61
N MET A 47 11.33 -15.25 -8.89
CA MET A 47 12.60 -15.79 -9.36
C MET A 47 13.53 -14.66 -9.83
N ALA A 48 14.77 -14.64 -9.34
CA ALA A 48 15.76 -13.61 -9.69
C ALA A 48 16.31 -13.74 -11.12
N SER A 49 16.10 -14.87 -11.78
CA SER A 49 16.59 -15.18 -13.13
C SER A 49 15.62 -16.07 -13.89
N ALA A 50 15.72 -16.07 -15.22
CA ALA A 50 15.07 -17.08 -16.05
C ALA A 50 15.57 -18.48 -15.68
N GLY A 51 14.73 -19.49 -15.83
CA GLY A 51 15.09 -20.87 -15.54
C GLY A 51 13.89 -21.78 -15.31
N SER A 52 14.18 -23.05 -15.07
CA SER A 52 13.16 -24.04 -14.73
C SER A 52 12.78 -23.95 -13.25
N VAL A 53 11.50 -24.16 -12.95
CA VAL A 53 10.98 -24.28 -11.59
C VAL A 53 10.03 -25.46 -11.48
N THR A 54 10.30 -26.33 -10.50
CA THR A 54 9.43 -27.45 -10.13
C THR A 54 8.67 -27.10 -8.87
N VAL A 55 7.35 -27.27 -8.90
CA VAL A 55 6.44 -26.98 -7.79
C VAL A 55 5.82 -28.28 -7.28
N GLY A 56 5.79 -28.41 -5.96
CA GLY A 56 4.97 -29.36 -5.21
C GLY A 56 4.02 -28.61 -4.27
N LEU A 57 2.97 -29.30 -3.81
CA LEU A 57 1.94 -28.76 -2.93
C LEU A 57 2.03 -29.45 -1.56
N ASN A 58 2.27 -28.69 -0.49
CA ASN A 58 2.21 -29.21 0.88
C ASN A 58 0.75 -29.16 1.33
N ALA A 59 0.07 -30.31 1.30
CA ALA A 59 -1.37 -30.39 1.51
C ALA A 59 -1.79 -31.62 2.32
N TYR A 60 -3.02 -31.55 2.84
CA TYR A 60 -3.71 -32.64 3.52
C TYR A 60 -5.22 -32.54 3.26
N LEU A 61 -5.95 -33.63 3.49
CA LEU A 61 -7.41 -33.61 3.46
C LEU A 61 -7.99 -33.66 4.87
N ALA A 62 -8.94 -32.76 5.14
CA ALA A 62 -9.77 -32.77 6.33
C ALA A 62 -11.23 -32.65 5.90
N GLY A 63 -12.06 -33.63 6.26
CA GLY A 63 -13.45 -33.72 5.80
C GLY A 63 -13.62 -34.30 4.40
N SER A 64 -12.58 -34.89 3.81
CA SER A 64 -12.61 -35.68 2.56
C SER A 64 -11.46 -36.70 2.58
N ASN A 65 -11.54 -37.75 1.76
CA ASN A 65 -10.48 -38.75 1.59
C ASN A 65 -9.78 -38.61 0.23
N HIS A 66 -10.49 -38.08 -0.77
CA HIS A 66 -9.99 -37.79 -2.10
C HIS A 66 -10.52 -36.45 -2.60
N SER A 67 -9.65 -35.68 -3.24
CA SER A 67 -10.05 -34.51 -4.03
C SER A 67 -9.18 -34.39 -5.28
N SER A 68 -9.74 -33.77 -6.31
CA SER A 68 -9.00 -33.33 -7.48
C SER A 68 -9.01 -31.81 -7.54
N ILE A 69 -7.84 -31.24 -7.78
CA ILE A 69 -7.65 -29.80 -7.92
C ILE A 69 -6.90 -29.50 -9.23
N ARG A 70 -7.13 -28.30 -9.75
CA ARG A 70 -6.30 -27.70 -10.80
C ARG A 70 -5.28 -26.78 -10.15
N VAL A 71 -4.01 -26.97 -10.49
CA VAL A 71 -2.93 -26.05 -10.14
C VAL A 71 -2.38 -25.44 -11.42
N THR A 72 -2.38 -24.11 -11.54
CA THR A 72 -1.91 -23.41 -12.74
C THR A 72 -0.67 -22.59 -12.40
N ILE A 73 0.48 -22.95 -12.97
CA ILE A 73 1.76 -22.26 -12.77
C ILE A 73 2.03 -21.40 -14.01
N ASN A 74 1.99 -20.07 -13.88
CA ASN A 74 2.15 -19.13 -14.99
C ASN A 74 1.33 -19.50 -16.24
N GLY A 75 0.05 -19.84 -16.05
CA GLY A 75 -0.87 -20.23 -17.13
C GLY A 75 -0.80 -21.69 -17.56
N THR A 76 0.20 -22.46 -17.15
CA THR A 76 0.27 -23.91 -17.43
C THR A 76 -0.47 -24.70 -16.36
N ALA A 77 -1.54 -25.40 -16.77
CA ALA A 77 -2.40 -26.14 -15.84
C ALA A 77 -1.95 -27.58 -15.61
N PHE A 78 -2.03 -28.01 -14.36
CA PHE A 78 -1.75 -29.36 -13.87
C PHE A 78 -2.94 -29.87 -13.07
N MET A 79 -3.22 -31.16 -13.19
CA MET A 79 -4.25 -31.85 -12.42
C MET A 79 -3.59 -32.59 -11.27
N VAL A 80 -3.96 -32.29 -10.03
CA VAL A 80 -3.38 -32.91 -8.84
C VAL A 80 -4.46 -33.68 -8.11
N GLN A 81 -4.19 -34.95 -7.82
CA GLN A 81 -5.06 -35.81 -7.01
C GLN A 81 -4.53 -35.82 -5.58
N LEU A 82 -5.34 -35.34 -4.64
CA LEU A 82 -5.04 -35.39 -3.22
C LEU A 82 -5.69 -36.63 -2.61
N ALA A 83 -4.96 -37.32 -1.75
CA ALA A 83 -5.42 -38.54 -1.11
C ALA A 83 -4.81 -38.74 0.27
N GLY A 84 -5.69 -38.97 1.25
CA GLY A 84 -5.33 -39.18 2.65
C GLY A 84 -5.26 -37.91 3.49
N THR A 85 -5.34 -38.10 4.80
CA THR A 85 -5.50 -37.03 5.80
C THR A 85 -4.19 -36.55 6.41
N THR A 86 -3.09 -37.27 6.20
CA THR A 86 -1.75 -36.87 6.65
C THR A 86 -1.12 -35.87 5.68
N ALA A 87 -0.60 -34.77 6.23
CA ALA A 87 0.12 -33.77 5.45
C ALA A 87 1.35 -34.36 4.75
N LYS A 88 1.46 -34.09 3.45
CA LYS A 88 2.59 -34.49 2.60
C LYS A 88 2.72 -33.56 1.40
N THR A 89 3.83 -33.66 0.70
CA THR A 89 4.05 -32.93 -0.56
C THR A 89 3.50 -33.76 -1.73
N TYR A 90 2.60 -33.16 -2.50
CA TYR A 90 2.11 -33.69 -3.77
C TYR A 90 2.88 -33.04 -4.93
N PRO A 91 3.48 -33.82 -5.86
CA PRO A 91 4.11 -33.23 -7.04
C PRO A 91 3.06 -32.53 -7.91
N VAL A 92 3.37 -31.33 -8.39
CA VAL A 92 2.50 -30.60 -9.33
C VAL A 92 3.08 -30.69 -10.74
N GLY A 93 4.28 -30.14 -10.93
CA GLY A 93 4.91 -30.09 -12.24
C GLY A 93 6.06 -29.09 -12.33
N THR A 94 6.62 -28.99 -13.53
CA THR A 94 7.76 -28.13 -13.85
C THR A 94 7.38 -27.20 -14.98
N VAL A 95 7.73 -25.92 -14.87
CA VAL A 95 7.59 -24.92 -15.94
C VAL A 95 8.91 -24.17 -16.16
N ASN A 96 9.06 -23.56 -17.33
CA ASN A 96 10.16 -22.66 -17.62
C ASN A 96 9.70 -21.20 -17.48
N VAL A 97 10.43 -20.44 -16.69
CA VAL A 97 10.24 -19.00 -16.50
C VAL A 97 11.26 -18.28 -17.39
N THR A 98 10.78 -17.41 -18.28
CA THR A 98 11.57 -16.84 -19.38
C THR A 98 12.35 -15.59 -18.98
N ALA A 99 12.02 -14.95 -17.85
CA ALA A 99 12.67 -13.74 -17.37
C ALA A 99 12.53 -13.63 -15.83
N PRO A 100 13.39 -12.83 -15.15
CA PRO A 100 13.20 -12.54 -13.73
C PRO A 100 11.80 -11.97 -13.46
N GLY A 101 11.09 -12.49 -12.46
CA GLY A 101 9.76 -11.99 -12.14
C GLY A 101 9.02 -12.87 -11.14
N TYR A 102 7.80 -12.47 -10.81
CA TYR A 102 6.90 -13.26 -10.00
C TYR A 102 6.35 -14.45 -10.79
N VAL A 103 6.37 -15.60 -10.15
CA VAL A 103 5.63 -16.79 -10.55
C VAL A 103 4.32 -16.81 -9.78
N LYS A 104 3.22 -16.93 -10.51
CA LYS A 104 1.87 -17.08 -9.95
C LYS A 104 1.47 -18.56 -10.01
N VAL A 105 1.03 -19.08 -8.88
CA VAL A 105 0.47 -20.43 -8.74
C VAL A 105 -0.97 -20.33 -8.28
N ASP A 106 -1.90 -20.58 -9.21
CA ASP A 106 -3.33 -20.61 -8.93
C ASP A 106 -3.76 -22.02 -8.52
N MET A 107 -4.67 -22.12 -7.55
CA MET A 107 -5.26 -23.36 -7.06
C MET A 107 -6.79 -23.25 -7.13
N GLN A 108 -7.43 -24.24 -7.77
CA GLN A 108 -8.89 -24.32 -7.93
C GLN A 108 -9.38 -25.74 -7.65
N GLY A 109 -10.43 -25.87 -6.84
CA GLY A 109 -11.06 -27.16 -6.56
C GLY A 109 -11.86 -27.67 -7.76
N LEU A 110 -11.86 -28.98 -8.01
CA LEU A 110 -12.63 -29.58 -9.11
C LEU A 110 -13.63 -30.61 -8.60
N THR A 111 -13.15 -31.69 -8.00
CA THR A 111 -13.98 -32.75 -7.41
C THR A 111 -13.50 -33.08 -6.00
N LYS A 112 -14.41 -33.54 -5.15
CA LYS A 112 -14.13 -33.98 -3.78
C LYS A 112 -15.17 -35.02 -3.36
N ASP A 113 -14.76 -35.98 -2.54
CA ASP A 113 -15.64 -37.03 -2.01
C ASP A 113 -16.28 -36.68 -0.66
N GLY A 114 -16.08 -35.45 -0.17
CA GLY A 114 -16.70 -34.93 1.03
C GLY A 114 -16.81 -33.40 1.09
N GLY A 115 -16.60 -32.84 2.27
CA GLY A 115 -16.81 -31.43 2.58
C GLY A 115 -15.75 -30.47 2.02
N SER A 116 -14.52 -30.91 1.75
CA SER A 116 -13.37 -30.02 1.49
C SER A 116 -12.50 -30.48 0.33
N PHE A 117 -11.88 -29.54 -0.39
CA PHE A 117 -10.81 -29.84 -1.34
C PHE A 117 -9.47 -30.09 -0.64
N GLY A 118 -9.35 -29.75 0.64
CA GLY A 118 -8.15 -29.94 1.46
C GLY A 118 -7.62 -28.63 2.06
N GLY A 119 -6.63 -28.77 2.93
CA GLY A 119 -5.81 -27.66 3.42
C GLY A 119 -4.46 -27.63 2.71
N VAL A 120 -3.94 -26.43 2.44
CA VAL A 120 -2.64 -26.22 1.80
C VAL A 120 -1.82 -25.24 2.63
N SER A 121 -0.71 -25.67 3.20
CA SER A 121 0.15 -24.82 4.03
C SER A 121 1.23 -24.09 3.22
N GLY A 122 1.69 -24.68 2.12
CA GLY A 122 2.79 -24.12 1.35
C GLY A 122 3.00 -24.76 -0.01
N LEU A 123 3.81 -24.10 -0.83
CA LEU A 123 4.42 -24.69 -2.01
C LEU A 123 5.81 -25.22 -1.66
N SER A 124 6.17 -26.38 -2.20
CA SER A 124 7.54 -26.87 -2.25
C SER A 124 8.16 -26.49 -3.60
N VAL A 125 9.11 -25.55 -3.60
CA VAL A 125 9.65 -24.94 -4.82
C VAL A 125 11.12 -25.34 -5.00
N THR A 126 11.45 -25.92 -6.15
CA THR A 126 12.82 -26.30 -6.52
C THR A 126 13.24 -25.62 -7.81
N THR A 127 14.30 -24.83 -7.77
CA THR A 127 14.89 -24.13 -8.93
C THR A 127 16.35 -23.76 -8.63
N THR A 128 17.14 -23.48 -9.68
CA THR A 128 18.48 -22.90 -9.57
C THR A 128 18.45 -21.39 -9.31
N SER A 129 17.33 -20.72 -9.59
CA SER A 129 17.20 -19.28 -9.39
C SER A 129 17.08 -18.93 -7.90
N ALA A 130 17.67 -17.80 -7.48
CA ALA A 130 17.37 -17.26 -6.17
C ALA A 130 15.89 -16.86 -6.09
N LEU A 131 15.28 -17.13 -4.93
CA LEU A 131 13.86 -16.84 -4.68
C LEU A 131 13.71 -15.68 -3.70
N ASP A 132 12.82 -14.75 -4.00
CA ASP A 132 12.31 -13.77 -3.04
C ASP A 132 10.82 -14.06 -2.79
N TYR A 133 10.44 -14.15 -1.53
CA TYR A 133 9.07 -14.38 -1.07
C TYR A 133 8.99 -13.97 0.40
N ALA A 134 7.78 -13.78 0.92
CA ALA A 134 7.58 -13.52 2.34
C ALA A 134 8.00 -14.78 3.12
N ASN A 135 9.13 -14.69 3.81
CA ASN A 135 9.78 -15.80 4.52
C ASN A 135 9.92 -15.55 6.02
N ASP A 136 9.34 -14.45 6.52
CA ASP A 136 9.27 -14.08 7.92
C ASP A 136 7.83 -14.25 8.46
N PRO A 137 7.53 -15.34 9.19
CA PRO A 137 6.19 -15.62 9.72
C PRO A 137 5.64 -14.57 10.67
N GLU A 138 6.50 -13.83 11.38
CA GLU A 138 6.08 -12.77 12.29
C GLU A 138 5.54 -11.54 11.54
N ASN A 139 5.92 -11.41 10.26
CA ASN A 139 5.61 -10.26 9.41
C ASN A 139 4.72 -10.60 8.20
N TYR A 140 4.04 -11.75 8.19
CA TYR A 140 3.13 -12.13 7.10
C TYR A 140 1.99 -11.14 6.88
N TYR A 141 1.43 -10.56 7.94
CA TYR A 141 0.41 -9.51 7.81
C TYR A 141 0.92 -8.32 6.96
N TRP A 142 2.11 -7.80 7.27
CA TRP A 142 2.75 -6.70 6.55
C TRP A 142 3.17 -7.11 5.14
N SER A 143 3.72 -8.31 4.98
CA SER A 143 4.13 -8.84 3.68
C SER A 143 2.95 -9.03 2.72
N ARG A 144 1.77 -9.38 3.25
CA ARG A 144 0.54 -9.50 2.49
C ARG A 144 -0.08 -8.15 2.16
N ARG A 145 -0.02 -7.15 3.06
CA ARG A 145 -0.30 -5.74 2.69
C ARG A 145 0.58 -5.32 1.51
N GLY A 146 1.86 -5.67 1.57
CA GLY A 146 2.85 -5.37 0.56
C GLY A 146 3.63 -4.09 0.87
N PRO A 147 4.62 -3.76 0.04
CA PRO A 147 5.58 -2.70 0.33
C PRO A 147 4.96 -1.33 0.13
N SER A 148 4.80 -0.56 1.20
CA SER A 148 4.53 0.88 1.09
C SER A 148 5.75 1.58 0.51
N VAL A 149 5.49 2.56 -0.35
CA VAL A 149 6.53 3.34 -1.04
C VAL A 149 6.34 4.82 -0.82
N HIS A 150 7.43 5.58 -0.83
CA HIS A 150 7.43 7.00 -0.47
C HIS A 150 8.23 7.82 -1.47
N MET A 151 7.86 9.09 -1.60
CA MET A 151 8.63 10.13 -2.29
C MET A 151 8.87 11.28 -1.32
N GLY A 152 10.11 11.47 -0.89
CA GLY A 152 10.52 12.55 0.02
C GLY A 152 10.99 13.79 -0.74
N TYR A 153 10.75 14.97 -0.16
CA TYR A 153 11.13 16.25 -0.75
C TYR A 153 11.92 17.08 0.26
N THR A 154 13.10 17.55 -0.13
CA THR A 154 13.87 18.50 0.69
C THR A 154 13.27 19.89 0.56
N VAL A 155 13.01 20.54 1.70
CA VAL A 155 12.42 21.88 1.75
C VAL A 155 13.42 22.89 2.34
N PRO A 156 13.43 24.16 1.87
CA PRO A 156 14.20 25.21 2.52
C PRO A 156 13.75 25.45 3.97
N ALA A 157 14.67 25.94 4.80
CA ALA A 157 14.36 26.32 6.18
C ALA A 157 13.22 27.35 6.24
N ASN A 158 12.46 27.33 7.35
CA ASN A 158 11.32 28.23 7.58
C ASN A 158 10.21 28.14 6.51
N SER A 159 10.09 27.00 5.82
CA SER A 159 8.95 26.71 4.94
C SER A 159 7.70 26.49 5.78
N GLU A 160 6.70 27.37 5.68
CA GLU A 160 5.49 27.30 6.49
C GLU A 160 4.39 26.48 5.79
N TYR A 161 4.28 26.61 4.47
CA TYR A 161 3.30 25.88 3.67
C TYR A 161 3.97 24.85 2.76
N PHE A 162 3.30 23.72 2.56
CA PHE A 162 3.61 22.75 1.51
C PHE A 162 2.38 22.50 0.67
N TYR A 163 2.50 22.70 -0.65
CA TYR A 163 1.49 22.43 -1.67
C TYR A 163 1.92 21.25 -2.52
N ASN A 164 0.96 20.37 -2.84
CA ASN A 164 1.18 19.23 -3.74
C ASN A 164 -0.14 18.83 -4.42
N GLU A 165 -0.03 18.26 -5.62
CA GLU A 165 -1.17 17.74 -6.39
C GLU A 165 -1.12 16.22 -6.45
N VAL A 166 -2.30 15.58 -6.41
CA VAL A 166 -2.42 14.13 -6.53
C VAL A 166 -3.39 13.77 -7.65
N THR A 167 -3.00 12.78 -8.47
CA THR A 167 -3.87 12.15 -9.45
C THR A 167 -3.78 10.63 -9.29
N VAL A 168 -4.90 10.01 -8.93
CA VAL A 168 -5.04 8.55 -8.96
C VAL A 168 -5.58 8.18 -10.34
N PRO A 169 -4.84 7.45 -11.20
CA PRO A 169 -5.34 7.07 -12.52
C PRO A 169 -6.63 6.25 -12.44
N ALA A 170 -7.45 6.30 -13.49
CA ALA A 170 -8.68 5.51 -13.56
C ALA A 170 -8.39 4.01 -13.36
N GLY A 171 -9.15 3.35 -12.48
CA GLY A 171 -8.96 1.94 -12.13
C GLY A 171 -7.82 1.65 -11.16
N GLN A 172 -7.14 2.68 -10.64
CA GLN A 172 -6.11 2.55 -9.60
C GLN A 172 -6.60 2.94 -8.20
N ASP A 173 -7.86 3.36 -8.07
CA ASP A 173 -8.58 3.63 -6.84
C ASP A 173 -9.07 2.34 -6.15
N VAL A 174 -8.15 1.39 -6.00
CA VAL A 174 -8.41 0.09 -5.38
C VAL A 174 -8.77 0.28 -3.91
N VAL A 175 -9.74 -0.48 -3.42
CA VAL A 175 -10.09 -0.49 -1.99
C VAL A 175 -8.88 -0.90 -1.14
N GLY A 176 -8.75 -0.27 0.03
CA GLY A 176 -7.60 -0.48 0.92
C GLY A 176 -6.41 0.41 0.59
N SER A 177 -6.56 1.40 -0.29
CA SER A 177 -5.46 2.28 -0.68
C SER A 177 -5.46 3.57 0.11
N TYR A 178 -4.26 3.98 0.53
CA TYR A 178 -4.00 5.35 0.98
C TYR A 178 -3.00 6.04 0.05
N PHE A 179 -3.48 7.08 -0.62
CA PHE A 179 -2.71 7.98 -1.47
C PHE A 179 -2.34 9.23 -0.67
N MET A 180 -1.31 9.12 0.15
CA MET A 180 -0.87 10.23 1.00
C MET A 180 -0.15 11.28 0.16
N VAL A 181 -0.54 12.55 0.32
CA VAL A 181 -0.15 13.64 -0.58
C VAL A 181 0.82 14.61 0.09
N ALA A 182 0.46 15.11 1.26
CA ALA A 182 1.16 16.18 1.96
C ALA A 182 1.57 15.75 3.38
N GLY A 183 2.62 14.95 3.44
CA GLY A 183 3.23 14.44 4.68
C GLY A 183 4.27 15.39 5.26
N PHE A 184 4.49 15.28 6.55
CA PHE A 184 5.51 15.99 7.33
C PHE A 184 5.95 15.13 8.52
N SER A 185 7.03 15.49 9.20
CA SER A 185 7.62 14.65 10.27
C SER A 185 6.64 14.21 11.36
N ALA A 186 5.62 15.03 11.66
CA ALA A 186 4.65 14.79 12.72
C ALA A 186 3.25 14.40 12.22
N GLY A 187 3.07 14.09 10.93
CA GLY A 187 1.75 13.72 10.43
C GLY A 187 1.64 13.63 8.91
N TYR A 188 0.40 13.61 8.44
CA TYR A 188 0.12 13.43 7.02
C TYR A 188 -1.26 13.94 6.63
N SER A 189 -1.43 14.21 5.33
CA SER A 189 -2.74 14.40 4.70
C SER A 189 -2.81 13.79 3.31
N GLY A 190 -3.95 13.20 2.95
CA GLY A 190 -4.18 12.63 1.63
C GLY A 190 -5.58 12.04 1.44
N ILE A 191 -5.72 11.14 0.47
CA ILE A 191 -7.02 10.52 0.12
C ILE A 191 -7.00 9.00 0.23
N GLN A 192 -8.09 8.42 0.74
CA GLN A 192 -8.26 6.98 0.96
C GLN A 192 -9.46 6.42 0.19
N VAL A 193 -9.39 5.12 -0.12
CA VAL A 193 -10.52 4.29 -0.54
C VAL A 193 -10.75 3.20 0.51
N THR A 194 -11.89 3.25 1.21
CA THR A 194 -12.32 2.20 2.14
C THR A 194 -13.34 1.29 1.47
N GLU A 195 -13.78 0.23 2.15
CA GLU A 195 -14.82 -0.67 1.63
C GLU A 195 -16.20 0.04 1.51
N THR A 196 -16.44 1.10 2.28
CA THR A 196 -17.76 1.77 2.34
C THR A 196 -17.74 3.21 1.83
N ASP A 197 -16.60 3.88 1.84
CA ASP A 197 -16.50 5.30 1.54
C ASP A 197 -15.13 5.72 0.98
N ARG A 198 -15.05 6.98 0.58
CA ARG A 198 -13.81 7.66 0.21
C ARG A 198 -13.58 8.81 1.19
N ARG A 199 -12.34 8.99 1.62
CA ARG A 199 -11.99 9.95 2.67
C ARG A 199 -10.86 10.87 2.24
N VAL A 200 -10.96 12.12 2.63
CA VAL A 200 -9.82 13.03 2.75
C VAL A 200 -9.39 13.01 4.20
N LEU A 201 -8.16 12.59 4.49
CA LEU A 201 -7.64 12.39 5.84
C LEU A 201 -6.55 13.41 6.17
N PHE A 202 -6.47 13.81 7.43
CA PHE A 202 -5.41 14.63 8.00
C PHE A 202 -5.15 14.20 9.45
N SER A 203 -3.93 13.75 9.73
CA SER A 203 -3.54 13.25 11.06
C SER A 203 -2.26 13.91 11.55
N VAL A 204 -2.19 14.10 12.87
CA VAL A 204 -1.01 14.61 13.58
C VAL A 204 -0.77 13.73 14.79
N TRP A 205 0.43 13.14 14.90
CA TRP A 205 0.82 12.34 16.06
C TRP A 205 0.93 13.21 17.31
N ASP A 206 0.79 12.57 18.47
CA ASP A 206 1.11 13.15 19.77
C ASP A 206 2.57 13.61 19.83
N ALA A 207 2.91 14.45 20.80
CA ALA A 207 4.28 14.90 21.03
C ALA A 207 5.19 13.74 21.47
N ASP A 208 6.48 13.86 21.20
CA ASP A 208 7.46 12.79 21.49
C ASP A 208 7.58 12.51 23.00
N ASP A 209 7.25 13.49 23.83
CA ASP A 209 7.17 13.37 25.30
C ASP A 209 5.84 12.78 25.80
N GLY A 210 4.97 12.33 24.88
CA GLY A 210 3.69 11.71 25.17
C GLY A 210 2.52 12.68 25.36
N GLN A 211 2.76 14.00 25.30
CA GLN A 211 1.68 14.98 25.41
C GLN A 211 0.73 14.92 24.22
N LYS A 212 -0.56 15.06 24.50
CA LYS A 212 -1.62 14.86 23.51
C LYS A 212 -1.75 16.02 22.54
N THR A 213 -1.89 15.67 21.27
CA THR A 213 -2.31 16.61 20.22
C THR A 213 -3.78 16.97 20.44
N THR A 214 -4.09 18.28 20.35
CA THR A 214 -5.42 18.82 20.66
C THR A 214 -6.04 19.53 19.46
N LEU A 215 -7.36 19.37 19.29
CA LEU A 215 -8.08 20.02 18.20
C LEU A 215 -8.24 21.51 18.50
N VAL A 216 -7.86 22.37 17.56
CA VAL A 216 -8.07 23.83 17.66
C VAL A 216 -9.36 24.24 16.95
N SER A 217 -9.52 23.83 15.69
CA SER A 217 -10.74 24.03 14.91
C SER A 217 -10.82 23.02 13.78
N LYS A 218 -12.01 22.89 13.17
CA LYS A 218 -12.24 22.00 12.04
C LYS A 218 -13.24 22.59 11.05
N GLY A 219 -13.15 22.11 9.82
CA GLY A 219 -14.04 22.48 8.73
C GLY A 219 -15.45 21.90 8.85
N ALA A 220 -16.41 22.53 8.18
CA ALA A 220 -17.75 22.00 8.02
C ALA A 220 -17.76 20.56 7.44
N GLY A 221 -18.46 19.65 8.13
CA GLY A 221 -18.60 18.23 7.76
C GLY A 221 -17.39 17.35 8.11
N VAL A 222 -16.36 17.90 8.76
CA VAL A 222 -15.17 17.15 9.16
C VAL A 222 -15.43 16.39 10.47
N VAL A 223 -15.11 15.10 10.46
CA VAL A 223 -15.15 14.21 11.63
C VAL A 223 -13.76 14.16 12.25
N THR A 224 -13.67 14.14 13.57
CA THR A 224 -12.39 14.18 14.31
C THR A 224 -12.39 13.11 15.39
N ASN A 225 -11.34 12.29 15.43
CA ASN A 225 -11.16 11.19 16.38
C ASN A 225 -9.71 11.16 16.89
N PRO A 226 -9.43 10.56 18.06
CA PRO A 226 -8.07 10.08 18.34
C PRO A 226 -7.74 8.87 17.44
N PHE A 227 -6.45 8.59 17.24
CA PHE A 227 -5.97 7.34 16.60
C PHE A 227 -4.91 6.64 17.45
N GLY A 228 -4.67 5.35 17.17
CA GLY A 228 -3.75 4.45 17.87
C GLY A 228 -3.14 3.40 16.94
N GLY A 229 -2.38 2.44 17.50
CA GLY A 229 -1.82 1.27 16.79
C GLY A 229 -0.43 1.50 16.21
N GLU A 230 -0.26 2.58 15.44
CA GLU A 230 1.02 3.00 14.82
C GLU A 230 1.50 4.34 15.43
N GLY A 231 1.55 4.35 16.77
CA GLY A 231 1.59 5.57 17.57
C GLY A 231 0.18 6.09 17.90
N THR A 232 0.10 7.23 18.59
CA THR A 232 -1.17 7.87 18.96
C THR A 232 -1.21 9.32 18.49
N GLY A 233 -2.41 9.88 18.31
CA GLY A 233 -2.57 11.27 17.87
C GLY A 233 -4.01 11.67 17.58
N GLY A 234 -4.18 12.81 16.92
CA GLY A 234 -5.46 13.31 16.43
C GLY A 234 -5.62 13.11 14.92
N GLN A 235 -6.76 12.57 14.49
CA GLN A 235 -7.15 12.48 13.08
C GLN A 235 -8.41 13.29 12.80
N ALA A 236 -8.42 13.93 11.63
CA ALA A 236 -9.55 14.63 11.05
C ALA A 236 -9.81 14.04 9.66
N TYR A 237 -11.04 13.70 9.33
CA TYR A 237 -11.39 13.25 7.99
C TYR A 237 -12.71 13.82 7.50
N LEU A 238 -12.79 13.98 6.19
CA LEU A 238 -13.99 14.35 5.47
C LEU A 238 -14.36 13.17 4.55
N VAL A 239 -15.58 12.66 4.68
CA VAL A 239 -16.13 11.75 3.68
C VAL A 239 -16.38 12.55 2.41
N PHE A 240 -15.65 12.23 1.35
CA PHE A 240 -15.71 12.94 0.09
C PHE A 240 -15.48 11.95 -1.05
N ASN A 241 -16.45 11.85 -1.95
CA ASN A 241 -16.43 10.91 -3.06
C ASN A 241 -15.52 11.42 -4.20
N TRP A 242 -14.22 11.53 -3.93
CA TRP A 242 -13.24 11.88 -4.94
C TRP A 242 -13.21 10.81 -6.05
N VAL A 243 -12.95 11.25 -7.28
CA VAL A 243 -13.05 10.46 -8.50
C VAL A 243 -11.65 10.22 -9.07
N ALA A 244 -11.34 8.97 -9.41
CA ALA A 244 -10.10 8.65 -10.12
C ALA A 244 -10.04 9.33 -11.49
N GLY A 245 -8.84 9.70 -11.92
CA GLY A 245 -8.58 10.53 -13.11
C GLY A 245 -8.59 12.03 -12.84
N SER A 246 -9.22 12.49 -11.75
CA SER A 246 -9.20 13.89 -11.34
C SER A 246 -7.91 14.25 -10.59
N THR A 247 -7.48 15.50 -10.72
CA THR A 247 -6.35 16.05 -9.95
C THR A 247 -6.88 16.85 -8.76
N TYR A 248 -6.52 16.40 -7.56
CA TYR A 248 -6.82 17.11 -6.31
C TYR A 248 -5.59 17.85 -5.81
N LYS A 249 -5.80 18.89 -5.02
CA LYS A 249 -4.70 19.71 -4.50
C LYS A 249 -4.75 19.71 -2.98
N PHE A 250 -3.58 19.61 -2.37
CA PHE A 250 -3.41 19.67 -0.93
C PHE A 250 -2.50 20.82 -0.59
N ILE A 251 -2.82 21.53 0.49
CA ILE A 251 -1.88 22.43 1.13
C ILE A 251 -1.92 22.18 2.64
N THR A 252 -0.76 22.05 3.25
CA THR A 252 -0.60 22.01 4.71
C THR A 252 0.14 23.24 5.18
N ARG A 253 -0.16 23.69 6.41
CA ARG A 253 0.54 24.78 7.09
C ARG A 253 1.07 24.28 8.42
N ILE A 254 2.34 24.53 8.70
CA ILE A 254 3.00 24.17 9.94
C ILE A 254 3.70 25.40 10.48
N ARG A 255 3.28 25.87 11.65
CA ARG A 255 3.83 27.09 12.26
C ARG A 255 3.96 26.96 13.78
N PRO A 256 5.07 27.43 14.38
CA PRO A 256 5.15 27.59 15.83
C PRO A 256 4.07 28.57 16.33
N ASP A 257 3.53 28.33 17.52
CA ASP A 257 2.56 29.23 18.15
C ASP A 257 3.21 30.31 19.05
N GLY A 258 4.55 30.29 19.17
CA GLY A 258 5.32 31.19 20.02
C GLY A 258 5.29 30.85 21.51
N SER A 259 4.59 29.78 21.90
CA SER A 259 4.38 29.33 23.28
C SER A 259 4.76 27.85 23.50
N GLY A 260 5.71 27.34 22.71
CA GLY A 260 6.24 25.98 22.85
C GLY A 260 5.42 24.88 22.17
N SER A 261 4.41 25.25 21.38
CA SER A 261 3.66 24.30 20.54
C SER A 261 3.73 24.67 19.05
N THR A 262 3.30 23.74 18.20
CA THR A 262 3.18 23.95 16.76
C THR A 262 1.75 23.69 16.32
N LEU A 263 1.23 24.55 15.46
CA LEU A 263 -0.08 24.41 14.81
C LEU A 263 0.09 23.77 13.44
N TYR A 264 -0.72 22.75 13.18
CA TYR A 264 -0.75 22.00 11.93
C TYR A 264 -2.13 22.13 11.32
N SER A 265 -2.22 22.71 10.14
CA SER A 265 -3.48 22.91 9.41
C SER A 265 -3.42 22.23 8.05
N ALA A 266 -4.56 21.72 7.57
CA ALA A 266 -4.65 21.12 6.24
C ALA A 266 -5.90 21.58 5.48
N TRP A 267 -5.72 21.74 4.16
CA TRP A 267 -6.77 22.06 3.21
C TRP A 267 -6.68 21.16 1.99
N PHE A 268 -7.85 20.91 1.41
CA PHE A 268 -8.05 20.08 0.24
C PHE A 268 -8.85 20.85 -0.79
N PHE A 269 -8.38 20.90 -2.03
CA PHE A 269 -9.11 21.50 -3.14
C PHE A 269 -9.85 20.41 -3.92
N ALA A 270 -11.17 20.57 -4.01
CA ALA A 270 -12.05 19.75 -4.82
C ALA A 270 -12.31 20.43 -6.17
N PRO A 271 -11.89 19.87 -7.31
CA PRO A 271 -12.24 20.42 -8.62
C PRO A 271 -13.75 20.41 -8.88
N GLU A 272 -14.51 19.50 -8.28
CA GLU A 272 -15.96 19.39 -8.43
C GLU A 272 -16.70 20.62 -7.91
N SER A 273 -16.19 21.26 -6.87
CA SER A 273 -16.74 22.49 -6.30
C SER A 273 -15.90 23.73 -6.59
N ASN A 274 -14.77 23.56 -7.29
CA ASN A 274 -13.78 24.59 -7.58
C ASN A 274 -13.40 25.41 -6.32
N SER A 275 -13.26 24.75 -5.18
CA SER A 275 -13.06 25.42 -3.89
C SER A 275 -12.14 24.66 -2.96
N TRP A 276 -11.42 25.41 -2.12
CA TRP A 276 -10.67 24.87 -1.00
C TRP A 276 -11.62 24.52 0.14
N ARG A 277 -11.41 23.35 0.74
CA ARG A 277 -12.08 22.89 1.95
C ARG A 277 -11.06 22.78 3.07
N TYR A 278 -11.39 23.37 4.20
CA TYR A 278 -10.61 23.25 5.42
C TYR A 278 -10.88 21.90 6.09
N LEU A 279 -9.84 21.21 6.55
CA LEU A 279 -9.97 19.97 7.31
C LEU A 279 -9.96 20.27 8.81
N ALA A 280 -8.79 20.56 9.37
CA ALA A 280 -8.64 20.90 10.77
C ALA A 280 -7.35 21.65 11.02
N THR A 281 -7.25 22.21 12.22
CA THR A 281 -6.01 22.64 12.84
C THR A 281 -5.82 21.85 14.12
N TRP A 282 -4.70 21.17 14.21
CA TRP A 282 -4.24 20.47 15.40
C TRP A 282 -3.14 21.30 16.07
N LYS A 283 -3.11 21.32 17.41
CA LYS A 283 -2.02 21.84 18.22
C LYS A 283 -1.24 20.67 18.79
N ARG A 284 0.03 20.55 18.40
CA ARG A 284 0.98 19.59 18.97
C ARG A 284 1.89 20.33 19.98
N PRO A 285 1.82 19.99 21.27
CA PRO A 285 2.68 20.58 22.30
C PRO A 285 4.15 20.13 22.16
N SER A 286 5.03 20.72 22.98
CA SER A 286 6.46 20.38 23.07
C SER A 286 7.19 20.31 21.73
N THR A 287 6.75 21.14 20.78
CA THR A 287 7.25 21.15 19.42
C THR A 287 7.24 22.59 18.93
N SER A 288 8.35 23.08 18.39
CA SER A 288 8.43 24.41 17.75
C SER A 288 9.11 24.26 16.40
N THR A 289 8.32 24.07 15.34
CA THR A 289 8.86 23.78 14.01
C THR A 289 8.03 24.38 12.87
N TYR A 290 8.66 24.41 11.71
CA TYR A 290 8.04 24.63 10.40
C TYR A 290 8.00 23.29 9.63
N GLN A 291 7.72 23.31 8.32
CA GLN A 291 7.72 22.11 7.48
C GLN A 291 9.07 21.38 7.55
N SER A 292 9.02 20.08 7.81
CA SER A 292 10.17 19.19 7.86
C SER A 292 9.74 17.78 7.47
N GLY A 293 10.69 16.99 6.94
CA GLY A 293 10.42 15.60 6.53
C GLY A 293 9.25 15.50 5.58
N VAL A 294 9.19 16.38 4.56
CA VAL A 294 8.04 16.50 3.66
C VAL A 294 8.03 15.34 2.67
N TYR A 295 6.89 14.69 2.49
CA TYR A 295 6.81 13.46 1.68
C TYR A 295 5.40 13.18 1.14
N SER A 296 5.32 12.22 0.23
CA SER A 296 4.10 11.54 -0.24
C SER A 296 4.31 10.03 -0.12
N PHE A 297 3.23 9.24 0.01
CA PHE A 297 3.34 7.77 0.00
C PHE A 297 2.13 7.08 -0.60
N LEU A 298 2.35 5.85 -1.04
CA LEU A 298 1.32 4.93 -1.48
C LEU A 298 1.34 3.68 -0.61
N GLU A 299 0.19 3.36 -0.02
CA GLU A 299 0.02 2.26 0.92
C GLU A 299 -1.18 1.39 0.56
N ASN A 300 -1.05 0.09 0.83
CA ASN A 300 -2.17 -0.81 1.02
C ASN A 300 -2.36 -1.10 2.53
N PHE A 301 -3.53 -0.81 3.07
CA PHE A 301 -3.86 -1.09 4.48
C PHE A 301 -4.73 -2.35 4.67
N ILE A 302 -5.00 -3.11 3.60
CA ILE A 302 -5.75 -4.37 3.66
C ILE A 302 -4.87 -5.52 3.16
N ASP A 303 -4.46 -6.41 4.07
CA ASP A 303 -3.58 -7.54 3.79
C ASP A 303 -4.17 -8.51 2.75
N THR A 304 -5.50 -8.68 2.70
CA THR A 304 -6.16 -9.51 1.68
C THR A 304 -6.16 -8.90 0.28
N ARG A 305 -5.71 -7.65 0.11
CA ARG A 305 -5.67 -6.92 -1.18
C ARG A 305 -4.24 -6.68 -1.70
N GLY A 306 -3.26 -7.45 -1.22
CA GLY A 306 -1.87 -7.34 -1.69
C GLY A 306 -1.64 -7.75 -3.15
N TYR A 307 -2.53 -8.58 -3.69
CA TYR A 307 -2.47 -9.08 -5.07
C TYR A 307 -2.99 -8.09 -6.12
N THR A 308 -3.48 -6.92 -5.71
CA THR A 308 -3.91 -5.85 -6.60
C THR A 308 -2.88 -4.74 -6.64
N SER A 309 -2.53 -4.30 -7.84
CA SER A 309 -1.60 -3.17 -8.04
C SER A 309 -2.30 -1.84 -7.81
N ARG A 310 -1.57 -0.88 -7.26
CA ARG A 310 -2.01 0.50 -7.03
C ARG A 310 -0.99 1.45 -7.64
N ARG A 311 -1.44 2.61 -8.11
CA ARG A 311 -0.58 3.64 -8.72
C ARG A 311 -1.14 5.02 -8.47
N VAL A 312 -0.25 5.99 -8.34
CA VAL A 312 -0.58 7.41 -8.12
C VAL A 312 0.49 8.30 -8.71
N GLN A 313 0.10 9.51 -9.12
CA GLN A 313 1.00 10.56 -9.55
C GLN A 313 0.93 11.76 -8.60
N TYR A 314 2.09 12.36 -8.33
CA TYR A 314 2.24 13.59 -7.57
C TYR A 314 2.90 14.67 -8.41
N GLY A 315 2.27 15.84 -8.47
CA GLY A 315 2.72 16.94 -9.32
C GLY A 315 2.80 18.27 -8.59
N ASN A 316 3.53 19.21 -9.19
CA ASN A 316 3.51 20.62 -8.83
C ASN A 316 3.82 20.87 -7.34
N GLN A 317 4.88 20.27 -6.80
CA GLN A 317 5.30 20.48 -5.42
C GLN A 317 5.86 21.89 -5.23
N TRP A 318 5.33 22.62 -4.26
CA TRP A 318 5.79 23.96 -3.90
C TRP A 318 5.76 24.17 -2.41
N VAL A 319 6.66 25.00 -1.90
CA VAL A 319 6.64 25.47 -0.51
C VAL A 319 6.63 26.98 -0.45
N ARG A 320 6.00 27.52 0.60
CA ARG A 320 6.00 28.95 0.88
C ARG A 320 6.63 29.20 2.25
N ASN A 321 7.67 30.03 2.31
CA ASN A 321 8.32 30.38 3.57
C ASN A 321 7.55 31.47 4.34
N VAL A 322 8.01 31.75 5.56
CA VAL A 322 7.43 32.79 6.45
C VAL A 322 7.47 34.21 5.86
N ASN A 323 8.39 34.49 4.95
CA ASN A 323 8.49 35.78 4.24
C ASN A 323 7.58 35.84 3.00
N GLY A 324 6.87 34.76 2.72
CA GLY A 324 5.95 34.63 1.60
C GLY A 324 6.57 34.26 0.26
N THR A 325 7.85 33.91 0.24
CA THR A 325 8.54 33.42 -0.97
C THR A 325 8.12 31.99 -1.28
N TRP A 326 7.66 31.76 -2.51
CA TRP A 326 7.38 30.43 -3.04
C TRP A 326 8.62 29.81 -3.66
N SER A 327 8.83 28.51 -3.44
CA SER A 327 9.93 27.73 -4.03
C SER A 327 9.39 26.42 -4.61
N GLU A 328 9.69 26.16 -5.87
CA GLU A 328 9.33 24.91 -6.54
C GLU A 328 10.24 23.79 -6.05
N LEU A 329 9.66 22.63 -5.75
CA LEU A 329 10.42 21.42 -5.45
C LEU A 329 10.39 20.50 -6.67
N THR A 330 11.56 20.24 -7.24
CA THR A 330 11.72 19.41 -8.45
C THR A 330 12.43 18.08 -8.19
N ALA A 331 13.09 17.93 -7.05
CA ALA A 331 13.78 16.71 -6.65
C ALA A 331 12.91 15.88 -5.70
N GLY A 332 12.87 14.57 -5.93
CA GLY A 332 12.18 13.59 -5.09
C GLY A 332 13.08 12.40 -4.77
N HIS A 333 13.07 11.97 -3.51
CA HIS A 333 13.83 10.81 -3.03
C HIS A 333 12.91 9.60 -2.81
N PHE A 334 13.10 8.54 -3.58
CA PHE A 334 12.26 7.34 -3.55
C PHE A 334 12.74 6.35 -2.49
N THR A 335 11.85 5.92 -1.60
CA THR A 335 12.13 4.92 -0.56
C THR A 335 10.98 3.91 -0.43
N GLY A 336 11.21 2.85 0.33
CA GLY A 336 10.24 1.82 0.66
C GLY A 336 10.26 1.49 2.15
N ASP A 337 9.20 0.88 2.64
CA ASP A 337 9.08 0.42 4.02
C ASP A 337 9.94 -0.83 4.32
N ALA A 338 9.81 -1.35 5.54
CA ALA A 338 10.51 -2.55 5.98
C ALA A 338 10.20 -3.79 5.12
N THR A 339 8.98 -3.91 4.58
CA THR A 339 8.60 -5.01 3.69
C THR A 339 9.44 -4.98 2.41
N ALA A 340 9.68 -3.78 1.86
CA ALA A 340 10.53 -3.57 0.69
C ALA A 340 12.02 -3.80 1.00
N THR A 341 12.53 -3.22 2.09
CA THR A 341 13.97 -3.30 2.44
C THR A 341 14.39 -4.70 2.86
N ASN A 342 13.50 -5.48 3.48
CA ASN A 342 13.76 -6.86 3.89
C ASN A 342 13.47 -7.88 2.78
N ALA A 343 13.23 -7.42 1.55
CA ALA A 343 12.96 -8.24 0.36
C ALA A 343 11.81 -9.25 0.53
N GLN A 344 10.86 -9.00 1.44
CA GLN A 344 9.66 -9.83 1.60
C GLN A 344 8.76 -9.72 0.37
N ARG A 345 8.76 -8.55 -0.27
CA ARG A 345 8.07 -8.24 -1.52
C ARG A 345 8.96 -7.33 -2.38
N LYS A 346 8.87 -7.46 -3.71
CA LYS A 346 9.63 -6.67 -4.70
C LYS A 346 8.75 -6.03 -5.76
N ASP A 347 7.44 -6.00 -5.57
CA ASP A 347 6.50 -5.29 -6.44
C ASP A 347 6.28 -3.87 -5.94
N TYR A 348 7.36 -3.08 -5.98
CA TYR A 348 7.39 -1.65 -5.67
C TYR A 348 8.11 -0.88 -6.78
N ALA A 349 7.63 0.34 -7.06
CA ALA A 349 8.27 1.24 -8.01
C ALA A 349 7.92 2.70 -7.71
N GLY A 350 8.81 3.59 -8.12
CA GLY A 350 8.58 5.02 -8.13
C GLY A 350 9.54 5.70 -9.09
N GLY A 351 9.23 6.93 -9.48
CA GLY A 351 10.06 7.67 -10.42
C GLY A 351 9.30 8.77 -11.12
N LEU A 352 9.58 8.98 -12.40
CA LEU A 352 8.96 10.01 -13.23
C LEU A 352 8.01 9.40 -14.26
N GLU A 353 6.85 10.02 -14.40
CA GLU A 353 5.86 9.73 -15.44
C GLU A 353 5.19 11.03 -15.85
N ASN A 354 5.22 11.37 -17.15
CA ASN A 354 4.55 12.56 -17.70
C ASN A 354 4.89 13.88 -16.96
N GLY A 355 6.17 14.06 -16.59
CA GLY A 355 6.64 15.25 -15.86
C GLY A 355 6.21 15.33 -14.39
N ARG A 356 5.63 14.26 -13.84
CA ARG A 356 5.21 14.12 -12.45
C ARG A 356 5.98 12.99 -11.77
N PHE A 357 6.04 13.01 -10.44
CA PHE A 357 6.46 11.83 -9.70
C PHE A 357 5.35 10.78 -9.74
N TYR A 358 5.69 9.50 -9.76
CA TYR A 358 4.73 8.43 -9.55
C TYR A 358 5.21 7.46 -8.47
N LEU A 359 4.26 6.79 -7.85
CA LEU A 359 4.47 5.64 -6.98
C LEU A 359 3.56 4.49 -7.44
N ARG A 360 4.06 3.26 -7.30
CA ARG A 360 3.33 2.03 -7.60
C ARG A 360 3.73 0.93 -6.62
N ASN A 361 2.76 0.20 -6.09
CA ASN A 361 3.03 -1.00 -5.30
C ASN A 361 1.95 -2.08 -5.50
N GLY A 362 2.23 -3.27 -5.00
CA GLY A 362 1.31 -4.39 -5.01
C GLY A 362 1.06 -4.99 -6.40
N GLY A 363 0.34 -6.11 -6.43
CA GLY A 363 -0.05 -6.75 -7.68
C GLY A 363 1.04 -7.59 -8.36
N PHE A 364 2.15 -7.86 -7.69
CA PHE A 364 3.17 -8.82 -8.11
C PHE A 364 3.74 -8.57 -9.52
N PHE A 365 3.87 -7.30 -9.90
CA PHE A 365 4.54 -6.95 -11.16
C PHE A 365 6.04 -7.28 -11.12
N ALA A 366 6.62 -7.58 -12.28
CA ALA A 366 8.00 -8.07 -12.38
C ALA A 366 9.06 -6.97 -12.21
N ASP A 367 8.83 -5.83 -12.87
CA ASP A 367 9.79 -4.72 -12.95
C ASP A 367 9.67 -3.78 -11.76
N TYR A 368 10.72 -3.68 -10.97
CA TYR A 368 10.77 -2.85 -9.78
C TYR A 368 11.87 -1.80 -9.88
N VAL A 369 11.74 -0.73 -9.12
CA VAL A 369 12.76 0.32 -9.05
C VAL A 369 13.57 0.13 -7.78
N PRO A 370 14.92 0.06 -7.83
CA PRO A 370 15.75 0.02 -6.63
C PRO A 370 15.41 1.18 -5.69
N LEU A 371 15.43 0.93 -4.38
CA LEU A 371 15.18 1.95 -3.38
C LEU A 371 16.33 2.98 -3.31
N ASN A 372 16.08 4.10 -2.63
CA ASN A 372 17.03 5.18 -2.36
C ASN A 372 17.54 5.90 -3.61
N GLN A 373 16.68 6.03 -4.62
CA GLN A 373 16.97 6.75 -5.86
C GLN A 373 16.46 8.19 -5.78
N ASN A 374 17.17 9.09 -6.45
CA ASN A 374 16.72 10.47 -6.62
C ASN A 374 16.18 10.67 -8.04
N PHE A 375 15.05 11.36 -8.14
CA PHE A 375 14.40 11.71 -9.39
C PHE A 375 14.23 13.22 -9.49
N ASN A 376 14.38 13.78 -10.69
CA ASN A 376 14.17 15.21 -10.94
C ASN A 376 13.08 15.40 -11.99
N ARG A 377 11.92 15.93 -11.58
CA ARG A 377 10.89 16.33 -12.54
C ARG A 377 11.28 17.65 -13.21
N PRO A 378 10.81 17.94 -14.44
CA PRO A 378 10.96 19.25 -15.04
C PRO A 378 10.36 20.35 -14.14
N ALA A 379 11.08 21.46 -14.00
CA ALA A 379 10.55 22.66 -13.38
C ALA A 379 9.43 23.24 -14.25
N THR A 380 8.34 23.63 -13.62
CA THR A 380 7.25 24.34 -14.31
C THR A 380 7.43 25.85 -14.23
N GLY A 381 8.08 26.34 -13.17
CA GLY A 381 8.21 27.78 -12.87
C GLY A 381 6.86 28.46 -12.59
N GLN A 382 5.76 27.72 -12.53
CA GLN A 382 4.41 28.23 -12.33
C GLN A 382 3.97 27.96 -10.89
N GLN A 383 3.92 29.03 -10.09
CA GLN A 383 3.41 28.95 -8.72
C GLN A 383 1.96 28.43 -8.72
N PRO A 384 1.55 27.62 -7.73
CA PRO A 384 0.17 27.18 -7.60
C PRO A 384 -0.79 28.36 -7.44
N THR A 385 -1.94 28.26 -8.10
CA THR A 385 -3.05 29.22 -7.95
C THR A 385 -3.77 29.00 -6.62
N VAL A 386 -3.16 29.51 -5.54
CA VAL A 386 -3.73 29.52 -4.19
C VAL A 386 -3.36 30.81 -3.48
N ASN A 387 -4.38 31.52 -2.97
CA ASN A 387 -4.17 32.65 -2.07
C ASN A 387 -4.30 32.17 -0.62
N VAL A 388 -3.14 32.00 0.04
CA VAL A 388 -3.04 31.47 1.40
C VAL A 388 -3.71 32.36 2.45
N ASP A 389 -3.87 33.66 2.15
CA ASP A 389 -4.50 34.63 3.07
C ASP A 389 -6.03 34.51 3.05
N THR A 390 -6.59 33.83 2.06
CA THR A 390 -8.04 33.63 1.87
C THR A 390 -8.49 32.18 2.03
N LEU A 391 -7.59 31.29 2.49
CA LEU A 391 -7.97 29.91 2.78
C LEU A 391 -9.04 29.88 3.90
N PRO A 392 -10.08 29.05 3.78
CA PRO A 392 -11.13 28.98 4.79
C PRO A 392 -10.57 28.48 6.13
N THR A 393 -11.13 28.94 7.24
CA THR A 393 -10.65 28.59 8.60
C THR A 393 -11.72 27.89 9.45
N GLN A 394 -12.91 27.65 8.87
CA GLN A 394 -14.06 26.97 9.45
C GLN A 394 -14.84 26.20 8.37
#